data_AF-F7XN26-F1
#
_entry.id   AF-F7XN26-F1
#
_cell.length_a   1.000
_cell.length_b   1.000
_cell.length_c   1.000
_cell.angle_alpha   90.00
_cell.angle_beta   90.00
_cell.angle_gamma   90.00
#
_symmetry.space_group_name_H-M   'P 1'
#
loop_
_entity.id
_entity.type
_entity.pdbx_description
1 polymer ?
#
loop_
_entity_poly.entity_id
_entity_poly.type
_entity_poly.pdbx_seq_one_letter_code
_entity_poly.pdbx_strand_id
1 'polypeptide(L)' 'MFSIVYSRYKNLNVRNMGRSYPVSARVSEDSKDYLDKLVEMGIAINRSEALKICIRYAKQNKMEDEM' A
#
# COMPACT_ATOMS: atom_id res chain seq x y z
N MET A 1 15.24 -10.15 1.80
CA MET A 1 15.75 -8.87 1.25
C MET A 1 14.73 -8.37 0.24
N PHE A 2 13.79 -7.50 0.65
CA PHE A 2 12.71 -7.01 -0.22
C PHE A 2 13.18 -5.76 -0.96
N SER A 3 13.32 -5.82 -2.29
CA SER A 3 13.67 -4.69 -3.14
C SER A 3 12.42 -4.12 -3.82
N ILE A 4 11.94 -2.97 -3.33
CA ILE A 4 10.91 -2.18 -4.02
C ILE A 4 11.64 -1.09 -4.83
N VAL A 5 11.66 -1.23 -6.15
CA VAL A 5 12.22 -0.20 -7.07
C VAL A 5 11.15 0.88 -7.30
N TYR A 6 11.32 2.05 -6.69
CA TYR A 6 10.48 3.22 -6.92
C TYR A 6 10.97 4.02 -8.15
N SER A 7 10.29 3.89 -9.28
CA SER A 7 10.49 4.80 -10.42
C SER A 7 9.82 6.16 -10.14
N ARG A 8 10.65 7.20 -9.95
CA ARG A 8 10.27 8.60 -9.73
C ARG A 8 9.63 9.20 -10.99
N TYR A 9 8.37 9.62 -10.89
CA TYR A 9 7.83 10.69 -11.73
C TYR A 9 7.44 11.88 -10.85
N LYS A 10 8.15 13.00 -11.01
CA LYS A 10 7.80 14.29 -10.43
C LYS A 10 6.46 14.76 -11.01
N ASN A 11 5.49 15.09 -10.15
CA ASN A 11 4.60 16.19 -10.48
C ASN A 11 4.05 16.89 -9.22
N LEU A 12 4.16 18.21 -9.26
CA LEU A 12 3.99 19.15 -8.17
C LEU A 12 2.48 19.51 -8.01
N ASN A 13 2.03 19.53 -6.76
CA ASN A 13 0.86 20.23 -6.18
C ASN A 13 -0.54 20.18 -6.85
N VAL A 14 -1.45 19.40 -6.25
CA VAL A 14 -2.87 19.76 -5.98
C VAL A 14 -3.15 19.27 -4.54
N ARG A 15 -3.63 20.16 -3.65
CA ARG A 15 -3.52 20.02 -2.19
C ARG A 15 -4.47 18.93 -1.61
N ASN A 16 -3.87 17.76 -1.37
CA ASN A 16 -4.13 16.70 -0.38
C ASN A 16 -5.35 15.75 -0.43
N MET A 17 -6.14 15.73 -1.51
CA MET A 17 -7.01 14.59 -1.84
C MET A 17 -7.28 14.64 -3.35
N GLY A 18 -6.91 13.61 -4.11
CA GLY A 18 -7.27 13.55 -5.54
C GLY A 18 -6.14 13.31 -6.55
N ARG A 19 -4.94 12.92 -6.13
CA ARG A 19 -3.90 12.44 -7.06
C ARG A 19 -3.37 11.06 -6.63
N SER A 20 -4.26 10.07 -6.66
CA SER A 20 -3.82 8.67 -6.71
C SER A 20 -3.32 8.38 -8.12
N TYR A 21 -2.00 8.26 -8.27
CA TYR A 21 -1.41 7.75 -9.51
C TYR A 21 -1.56 6.22 -9.52
N PRO A 22 -1.96 5.61 -10.65
CA PRO A 22 -1.94 4.16 -10.76
C PRO A 22 -0.50 3.69 -10.60
N VAL A 23 -0.28 2.82 -9.63
CA VAL A 23 1.03 2.20 -9.37
C VAL A 23 0.88 0.70 -9.61
N SER A 24 1.78 0.16 -10.43
CA SER A 24 1.94 -1.28 -10.57
C SER A 24 2.87 -1.77 -9.46
N ALA A 25 2.38 -2.66 -8.61
CA ALA A 25 3.17 -3.30 -7.57
C ALA A 25 3.26 -4.81 -7.83
N ARG A 26 4.43 -5.39 -7.59
CA ARG A 26 4.60 -6.84 -7.55
C ARG A 26 4.45 -7.28 -6.10
N VAL A 27 3.59 -8.26 -5.87
CA VAL A 27 3.34 -8.87 -4.55
C VAL A 27 3.60 -10.37 -4.66
N SER A 28 4.05 -10.99 -3.57
CA SER A 28 4.16 -12.46 -3.52
C SER A 28 2.78 -13.10 -3.57
N GLU A 29 2.73 -14.38 -3.90
CA GLU A 29 1.48 -15.16 -3.93
C GLU A 29 0.83 -15.21 -2.53
N ASP A 30 1.60 -15.48 -1.48
CA ASP A 30 1.12 -15.43 -0.09
C ASP A 30 0.52 -14.06 0.28
N SER A 31 1.13 -12.97 -0.19
CA SER A 31 0.63 -11.61 0.06
C SER A 31 -0.68 -11.36 -0.68
N LYS A 32 -0.86 -11.95 -1.86
CA LYS A 32 -2.10 -11.85 -2.63
C LYS A 32 -3.24 -12.55 -1.90
N ASP A 33 -3.02 -13.76 -1.40
CA ASP A 33 -4.01 -14.53 -0.64
C ASP A 33 -4.40 -13.80 0.65
N TYR A 34 -3.43 -13.18 1.32
CA TYR A 34 -3.70 -12.35 2.49
C TYR A 34 -4.58 -11.14 2.16
N LEU A 35 -4.30 -10.44 1.05
CA LEU A 35 -5.12 -9.30 0.60
C LEU A 35 -6.53 -9.74 0.21
N ASP A 36 -6.69 -10.93 -0.38
CA ASP A 36 -8.00 -11.50 -0.70
C ASP A 36 -8.82 -11.77 0.57
N LYS A 37 -8.22 -12.39 1.59
CA LYS A 37 -8.88 -12.60 2.89
C LYS A 37 -9.35 -11.30 3.53
N LEU A 38 -8.56 -10.21 3.43
CA LEU A 38 -8.96 -8.91 3.96
C LEU A 38 -10.21 -8.35 3.27
N VAL A 39 -10.38 -8.64 1.97
CA VAL A 39 -11.58 -8.26 1.22
C VAL A 39 -12.76 -9.16 1.60
N GLU A 40 -12.54 -10.47 1.70
CA GLU A 40 -13.58 -11.43 2.11
C GLU A 40 -14.13 -11.17 3.51
N MET A 41 -13.27 -10.74 4.45
CA MET A 41 -13.66 -10.34 5.80
C MET A 41 -14.39 -8.98 5.84
N GLY A 42 -14.51 -8.28 4.71
CA GLY A 42 -15.15 -6.96 4.63
C GLY A 42 -14.32 -5.83 5.23
N ILE A 43 -13.03 -6.06 5.52
CA ILE A 43 -12.12 -5.04 6.06
C ILE A 43 -11.72 -4.03 4.96
N ALA A 44 -11.72 -4.48 3.70
CA ALA A 44 -11.45 -3.64 2.53
C ALA A 44 -12.43 -3.95 1.40
N ILE A 45 -12.76 -2.96 0.56
CA ILE A 45 -13.68 -3.12 -0.58
C ILE A 45 -12.98 -3.85 -1.74
N ASN A 46 -11.65 -3.71 -1.85
CA ASN A 46 -10.84 -4.37 -2.87
C ASN A 46 -9.37 -4.52 -2.45
N ARG A 47 -8.59 -5.30 -3.22
CA ARG A 47 -7.16 -5.55 -2.97
C ARG A 47 -6.33 -4.26 -2.89
N SER A 48 -6.64 -3.25 -3.69
CA SER A 48 -5.91 -1.98 -3.71
C SER A 48 -6.09 -1.19 -2.41
N GLU A 49 -7.28 -1.24 -1.84
CA GLU A 49 -7.58 -0.64 -0.54
C GLU A 49 -6.95 -1.42 0.60
N ALA A 50 -7.06 -2.77 0.57
CA ALA A 50 -6.37 -3.64 1.52
C ALA A 50 -4.86 -3.36 1.55
N LEU A 51 -4.23 -3.22 0.38
CA LEU A 51 -2.81 -2.91 0.27
C LEU A 51 -2.47 -1.52 0.85
N LYS A 52 -3.31 -0.51 0.63
CA LYS A 52 -3.12 0.82 1.24
C LYS A 52 -3.17 0.76 2.77
N ILE A 53 -4.08 -0.04 3.33
CA ILE A 53 -4.19 -0.25 4.78
C ILE A 53 -2.90 -0.89 5.30
N CYS A 54 -2.43 -1.97 4.66
CA CYS A 54 -1.19 -2.64 5.04
C CYS A 54 0.03 -1.69 4.99
N ILE A 55 0.16 -0.89 3.93
CA ILE A 55 1.26 0.08 3.80
C ILE A 55 1.17 1.15 4.89
N ARG A 56 -0.03 1.62 5.21
CA ARG A 56 -0.24 2.62 6.27
C ARG A 56 0.15 2.05 7.64
N TYR A 57 -0.28 0.83 7.93
CA TYR A 57 0.04 0.13 9.17
C TYR A 57 1.55 -0.09 9.32
N ALA A 58 2.21 -0.60 8.26
CA ALA A 58 3.66 -0.79 8.25
C ALA A 58 4.44 0.52 8.44
N LYS A 59 3.91 1.65 7.90
CA LYS A 59 4.50 2.98 8.14
C LYS A 59 4.35 3.44 9.58
N GLN A 60 3.23 3.14 10.23
CA GLN A 60 2.99 3.52 11.63
C GLN A 60 3.91 2.73 12.56
N ASN A 61 3.99 1.41 12.40
CA ASN A 61 4.87 0.59 13.24
C ASN A 61 6.36 0.94 13.07
N LYS A 62 6.81 1.27 11.86
CA LYS A 62 8.19 1.76 11.65
C LYS A 62 8.49 3.08 12.36
N MET A 63 7.48 3.91 12.61
CA MET A 63 7.65 5.17 13.35
C MET A 63 7.66 4.93 14.86
N GLU A 64 7.05 3.86 15.34
CA GLU A 64 7.07 3.46 16.75
C GLU A 64 8.41 2.80 17.14
N ASP A 65 9.05 2.05 16.23
CA ASP A 65 10.35 1.42 16.48
C ASP A 65 11.54 2.40 16.46
N GLU A 66 11.36 3.62 15.93
CA GLU A 66 12.39 4.67 15.87
C GLU A 66 12.33 5.66 17.05
N MET A 67 11.41 5.47 18.01
CA MET A 67 11.25 6.28 19.23
C MET A 67 11.87 5.61 20.46
#